data_AF-A0A7S3J6E0-F1
#
_entry.id   AF-A0A7S3J6E0-F1
#
_cell.length_a   1.000
_cell.length_b   1.000
_cell.length_c   1.000
_cell.angle_alpha   90.00
_cell.angle_beta   90.00
_cell.angle_gamma   90.00
#
_symmetry.space_group_name_H-M   'P 1'
#
loop_
_entity.id
_entity.type
_entity.pdbx_description
1 polymer ?
#
loop_
_entity_poly.entity_id
_entity_poly.type
_entity_poly.pdbx_seq_one_letter_code
_entity_poly.pdbx_strand_id
1 'polypeptide(L)'
;LGGPGIQKNHAYFESKGGDIHLVPNSKEAKGQIKVNGKDIGKGVKLKHNDRIVFGAASVFLFRMPNEPEDPAIDFDMAQDEVNSELKAEQEAKLEEQAKEEEERRQELERKYQEEKAAEEEKKRKELEEYEAKIAALEAMLNKNIEDDDKEKVEDKKRDLEEEMKQKELELKLAEEKRRADMEEQVKILEKKKKEHQRLDE
;
A
#
# COMPACT_ATOMS: atom_id res chain seq x y z
N LEU A 1 -15.90 40.81 33.95
CA LEU A 1 -15.93 40.52 32.49
C LEU A 1 -17.31 40.86 31.97
N GLY A 2 -17.40 41.52 30.81
CA GLY A 2 -18.68 41.90 30.20
C GLY A 2 -18.69 41.46 28.74
N GLY A 3 -19.84 41.01 28.25
CA GLY A 3 -20.02 40.60 26.86
C GLY A 3 -21.01 39.46 26.70
N PRO A 4 -21.44 39.18 25.45
CA PRO A 4 -22.33 38.06 25.15
C PRO A 4 -21.71 36.73 25.61
N GLY A 5 -22.51 35.90 26.27
CA GLY A 5 -22.07 34.60 26.79
C GLY A 5 -21.36 34.62 28.14
N ILE A 6 -21.12 35.80 28.74
CA ILE A 6 -20.45 35.93 30.04
C ILE A 6 -21.47 36.12 31.17
N GLN A 7 -21.35 35.35 32.23
CA GLN A 7 -22.27 35.35 33.39
C GLN A 7 -21.70 36.12 34.59
N LYS A 8 -22.55 36.54 35.53
CA LYS A 8 -22.11 37.29 36.72
C LYS A 8 -21.06 36.55 37.56
N ASN A 9 -21.24 35.23 37.72
CA ASN A 9 -20.28 34.33 38.33
C ASN A 9 -19.93 33.25 37.30
N HIS A 10 -19.11 33.59 36.31
CA HIS A 10 -18.88 32.74 35.15
C HIS A 10 -17.95 31.55 35.46
N ALA A 11 -16.81 31.82 36.08
CA ALA A 11 -15.82 30.83 36.49
C ALA A 11 -14.99 31.39 37.66
N TYR A 12 -14.26 30.51 38.32
CA TYR A 12 -13.31 30.87 39.37
C TYR A 12 -12.01 30.10 39.21
N PHE A 13 -10.94 30.66 39.77
CA PHE A 13 -9.64 30.01 39.84
C PHE A 13 -9.49 29.41 41.24
N GLU A 14 -9.05 28.16 41.30
CA GLU A 14 -8.84 27.43 42.54
C GLU A 14 -7.38 26.95 42.59
N SER A 15 -6.68 27.27 43.68
CA SER A 15 -5.31 26.77 43.91
C SER A 15 -5.38 25.50 44.75
N LYS A 16 -4.92 24.38 44.16
CA LYS A 16 -4.84 23.07 44.83
C LYS A 16 -3.41 22.58 44.78
N GLY A 17 -2.72 22.58 45.92
CA GLY A 17 -1.36 22.05 46.03
C GLY A 17 -0.31 22.79 45.20
N GLY A 18 -0.51 24.10 44.95
CA GLY A 18 0.36 24.91 44.10
C GLY A 18 -0.09 24.98 42.63
N ASP A 19 -0.98 24.10 42.19
CA ASP A 19 -1.54 24.13 40.85
C ASP A 19 -2.79 25.01 40.78
N ILE A 20 -2.87 25.87 39.76
CA ILE A 20 -4.04 26.71 39.50
C ILE A 20 -5.00 25.98 38.55
N HIS A 21 -6.25 25.84 38.97
CA HIS A 21 -7.32 25.24 38.19
C HIS A 21 -8.37 26.28 37.83
N LEU A 22 -8.84 26.27 36.59
CA LEU A 22 -10.00 27.05 36.15
C LEU A 22 -11.25 26.17 36.21
N VAL A 23 -12.25 26.60 36.98
CA VAL A 23 -13.48 25.85 37.20
C VAL A 23 -14.68 26.68 36.73
N PRO A 24 -15.52 26.17 35.81
CA PRO A 24 -16.75 26.83 35.40
C PRO A 24 -17.78 26.73 36.51
N ASN A 25 -18.52 27.81 36.75
CA ASN A 25 -19.51 27.85 37.82
C ASN A 25 -20.88 27.28 37.40
N SER A 26 -21.14 27.16 36.10
CA SER A 26 -22.39 26.65 35.54
C SER A 26 -22.16 25.87 34.24
N LYS A 27 -23.16 25.07 33.81
CA LYS A 27 -23.10 24.36 32.53
C LYS A 27 -23.10 25.32 31.33
N GLU A 28 -23.76 26.45 31.45
CA GLU A 28 -23.82 27.48 30.41
C GLU A 28 -22.48 28.19 30.28
N ALA A 29 -21.83 28.53 31.40
CA ALA A 29 -20.49 29.10 31.40
C ALA A 29 -19.45 28.13 30.84
N LYS A 30 -19.57 26.83 31.16
CA LYS A 30 -18.69 25.79 30.61
C LYS A 30 -18.62 25.81 29.08
N GLY A 31 -19.76 25.99 28.39
CA GLY A 31 -19.81 26.07 26.93
C GLY A 31 -19.27 27.37 26.32
N GLN A 32 -18.88 28.33 27.17
CA GLN A 32 -18.38 29.64 26.78
C GLN A 32 -16.94 29.86 27.25
N ILE A 33 -16.25 28.80 27.71
CA ILE A 33 -14.87 28.86 28.17
C ILE A 33 -14.03 27.91 27.32
N LYS A 34 -12.98 28.47 26.72
CA LYS A 34 -11.99 27.68 25.96
C LYS A 34 -10.59 27.92 26.51
N VAL A 35 -9.80 26.86 26.60
CA VAL A 35 -8.38 26.93 26.94
C VAL A 35 -7.58 26.35 25.78
N ASN A 36 -6.69 27.15 25.19
CA ASN A 36 -5.96 26.84 23.96
C ASN A 36 -6.88 26.36 22.82
N GLY A 37 -8.04 27.00 22.69
CA GLY A 37 -9.04 26.68 21.67
C GLY A 37 -9.92 25.46 21.97
N LYS A 38 -9.67 24.71 23.05
CA LYS A 38 -10.43 23.52 23.44
C LYS A 38 -11.45 23.84 24.53
N ASP A 39 -12.63 23.24 24.45
CA ASP A 39 -13.67 23.37 25.48
C ASP A 39 -13.22 22.69 26.78
N ILE A 40 -13.55 23.29 27.92
CA ILE A 40 -13.14 22.76 29.23
C ILE A 40 -14.17 21.79 29.81
N GLY A 41 -13.69 20.88 30.67
CA GLY A 41 -14.51 19.90 31.40
C GLY A 41 -15.18 20.47 32.66
N LYS A 42 -15.11 19.72 33.77
CA LYS A 42 -15.54 20.19 35.10
C LYS A 42 -14.53 21.16 35.74
N GLY A 43 -13.32 21.21 35.19
CA GLY A 43 -12.22 22.08 35.59
C GLY A 43 -10.99 21.66 34.79
N VAL A 44 -10.06 22.59 34.61
CA VAL A 44 -8.80 22.32 33.89
C VAL A 44 -7.64 22.90 34.67
N LYS A 45 -6.57 22.11 34.82
CA LYS A 45 -5.29 22.60 35.36
C LYS A 45 -4.66 23.51 34.33
N LEU A 46 -4.38 24.75 34.72
CA LEU A 46 -3.73 25.73 33.86
C LEU A 46 -2.22 25.59 33.93
N LYS A 47 -1.58 25.75 32.78
CA LYS A 47 -0.12 25.81 32.60
C LYS A 47 0.29 27.22 32.19
N HIS A 48 1.55 27.56 32.41
CA HIS A 48 2.09 28.84 31.97
C HIS A 48 1.83 29.04 30.46
N ASN A 49 1.46 30.26 30.07
CA ASN A 49 1.08 30.66 28.72
C ASN A 49 -0.19 30.02 28.13
N ASP A 50 -1.05 29.40 28.95
CA ASP A 50 -2.37 28.99 28.49
C ASP A 50 -3.23 30.18 28.06
N ARG A 51 -3.85 30.07 26.87
CA ARG A 51 -4.79 31.06 26.32
C ARG A 51 -6.20 30.73 26.77
N ILE A 52 -6.77 31.58 27.61
CA ILE A 52 -8.11 31.43 28.17
C ILE A 52 -9.06 32.38 27.44
N VAL A 53 -10.13 31.85 26.87
CA VAL A 53 -11.19 32.62 26.22
C VAL A 53 -12.47 32.50 27.04
N PHE A 54 -13.06 33.65 27.37
CA PHE A 54 -14.38 33.76 28.01
C PHE A 54 -15.37 34.42 27.05
N GLY A 55 -16.49 33.75 26.79
CA GLY A 55 -17.50 34.18 25.83
C GLY A 55 -16.93 34.34 24.42
N ALA A 56 -17.38 35.37 23.71
CA ALA A 56 -17.01 35.59 22.31
C ALA A 56 -15.71 36.41 22.12
N ALA A 57 -15.35 37.28 23.06
CA ALA A 57 -14.35 38.34 22.82
C ALA A 57 -13.29 38.50 23.91
N SER A 58 -13.46 37.90 25.09
CA SER A 58 -12.52 38.12 26.19
C SER A 58 -11.43 37.05 26.14
N VAL A 59 -10.23 37.43 25.67
CA VAL A 59 -9.06 36.54 25.58
C VAL A 59 -8.01 36.98 26.60
N PHE A 60 -7.49 36.02 27.37
CA PHE A 60 -6.48 36.23 28.38
C PHE A 60 -5.34 35.23 28.22
N LEU A 61 -4.13 35.63 28.60
CA LEU A 61 -2.98 34.77 28.72
C LEU A 61 -2.73 34.51 30.20
N PHE A 62 -2.71 33.25 30.62
CA PHE A 62 -2.38 32.87 31.98
C PHE A 62 -0.87 32.86 32.17
N ARG A 63 -0.37 33.65 33.12
CA ARG A 63 1.06 33.71 33.46
C ARG A 63 1.28 33.32 34.92
N MET A 64 2.15 32.34 35.13
CA MET A 64 2.68 32.03 36.46
C MET A 64 3.93 32.88 36.71
N PRO A 65 3.98 33.69 37.79
CA PRO A 65 5.06 34.64 38.02
C PRO A 65 6.44 34.00 38.28
N ASN A 66 6.47 32.72 38.63
CA ASN A 66 7.69 31.98 38.96
C ASN A 66 8.17 31.05 37.83
N GLU A 67 7.45 30.97 36.72
CA GLU A 67 7.92 30.20 35.56
C GLU A 67 8.65 31.12 34.57
N PRO A 68 9.80 30.68 34.03
CA PRO A 68 10.52 31.43 33.03
C PRO A 68 9.62 31.65 31.81
N GLU A 69 9.72 32.82 31.16
CA GLU A 69 9.07 33.03 29.86
C GLU A 69 9.57 31.93 28.91
N ASP A 70 8.63 31.31 28.16
CA ASP A 70 9.00 30.33 27.16
C ASP A 70 10.09 30.91 26.25
N PRO A 71 11.13 30.14 25.91
CA PRO A 71 12.09 30.58 24.91
C PRO A 71 11.32 30.97 23.65
N ALA A 72 11.65 32.11 23.06
CA ALA A 72 11.05 32.55 21.81
C ALA A 72 11.12 31.38 20.83
N ILE A 73 9.98 31.00 20.25
CA ILE A 73 9.91 29.96 19.22
C ILE A 73 10.86 30.40 18.11
N ASP A 74 12.03 29.76 18.06
CA ASP A 74 13.01 30.06 17.04
C ASP A 74 12.53 29.47 15.72
N PHE A 75 12.88 30.12 14.63
CA PHE A 75 12.48 29.71 13.28
C PHE A 75 12.84 28.23 13.02
N ASP A 76 13.95 27.79 13.60
CA ASP A 76 14.47 26.42 13.53
C ASP A 76 13.53 25.39 14.20
N MET A 77 12.91 25.70 15.35
CA MET A 77 11.98 24.77 16.02
C MET A 77 10.67 24.60 15.24
N ALA A 78 10.15 25.68 14.64
CA ALA A 78 8.96 25.60 13.80
C ALA A 78 9.23 24.81 12.51
N GLN A 79 10.45 24.91 11.97
CA GLN A 79 10.86 24.17 10.79
C GLN A 79 11.06 22.68 11.09
N ASP A 80 11.58 22.33 12.26
CA ASP A 80 11.74 20.95 12.70
C ASP A 80 10.40 20.24 12.93
N GLU A 81 9.41 20.91 13.52
CA GLU A 81 8.06 20.32 13.71
C GLU A 81 7.37 20.05 12.36
N VAL A 82 7.40 21.00 11.43
CA VAL A 82 6.83 20.84 10.08
C VAL A 82 7.55 19.73 9.31
N ASN A 83 8.88 19.65 9.40
CA ASN A 83 9.65 18.59 8.76
C ASN A 83 9.37 17.22 9.36
N SER A 84 9.09 17.14 10.66
CA SER A 84 8.80 15.86 11.34
C SER A 84 7.45 15.27 10.91
N GLU A 85 6.41 16.12 10.79
CA GLU A 85 5.10 15.68 10.31
C GLU A 85 5.14 15.30 8.82
N LEU A 86 5.87 16.07 8.00
CA LEU A 86 6.02 15.77 6.57
C LEU A 86 6.77 14.45 6.34
N LYS A 87 7.81 14.18 7.13
CA LYS A 87 8.56 12.91 7.07
C LYS A 87 7.71 11.72 7.48
N ALA A 88 6.92 11.84 8.55
CA ALA A 88 6.04 10.76 8.99
C ALA A 88 4.95 10.45 7.95
N GLU A 89 4.39 11.47 7.28
CA GLU A 89 3.41 11.26 6.21
C GLU A 89 4.05 10.66 4.94
N GLN A 90 5.28 11.06 4.62
CA GLN A 90 6.04 10.48 3.51
C GLN A 90 6.42 9.01 3.77
N GLU A 91 6.90 8.68 4.98
CA GLU A 91 7.20 7.29 5.36
C GLU A 91 5.96 6.41 5.31
N ALA A 92 4.81 6.90 5.81
CA ALA A 92 3.55 6.15 5.75
C ALA A 92 3.10 5.87 4.30
N LYS A 93 3.23 6.86 3.39
CA LYS A 93 2.92 6.68 1.97
C LYS A 93 3.90 5.72 1.28
N LEU A 94 5.17 5.76 1.64
CA LEU A 94 6.19 4.84 1.12
C LEU A 94 5.94 3.41 1.57
N GLU A 95 5.56 3.20 2.83
CA GLU A 95 5.23 1.87 3.35
C GLU A 95 3.97 1.30 2.67
N GLU A 96 2.97 2.14 2.42
CA GLU A 96 1.76 1.76 1.68
C GLU A 96 2.08 1.39 0.21
N GLN A 97 2.88 2.21 -0.48
CA GLN A 97 3.32 1.94 -1.85
C GLN A 97 4.17 0.67 -1.95
N ALA A 98 5.05 0.42 -0.98
CA ALA A 98 5.88 -0.77 -0.94
C ALA A 98 5.03 -2.05 -0.76
N LYS A 99 3.97 -1.99 0.06
CA LYS A 99 3.02 -3.10 0.23
C LYS A 99 2.21 -3.34 -1.05
N GLU A 100 1.70 -2.29 -1.68
CA GLU A 100 0.93 -2.40 -2.92
C GLU A 100 1.78 -2.98 -4.07
N GLU A 101 3.05 -2.58 -4.17
CA GLU A 101 3.98 -3.13 -5.17
C GLU A 101 4.29 -4.62 -4.90
N GLU A 102 4.43 -5.02 -3.64
CA GLU A 102 4.66 -6.41 -3.25
C GLU A 102 3.43 -7.31 -3.53
N GLU A 103 2.23 -6.85 -3.19
CA GLU A 103 0.99 -7.55 -3.50
C GLU A 103 0.80 -7.72 -5.01
N ARG A 104 1.07 -6.67 -5.79
CA ARG A 104 0.99 -6.72 -7.25
C ARG A 104 2.00 -7.72 -7.84
N ARG A 105 3.20 -7.83 -7.24
CA ARG A 105 4.19 -8.84 -7.64
C ARG A 105 3.70 -10.25 -7.38
N GLN A 106 3.15 -10.50 -6.19
CA GLN A 106 2.61 -11.81 -5.81
C GLN A 106 1.42 -12.21 -6.70
N GLU A 107 0.55 -11.28 -7.05
CA GLU A 107 -0.58 -11.55 -7.95
C GLU A 107 -0.09 -11.92 -9.36
N LEU A 108 0.91 -11.19 -9.88
CA LEU A 108 1.50 -11.47 -11.19
C LEU A 108 2.13 -12.87 -11.23
N GLU A 109 2.87 -13.21 -10.17
CA GLU A 109 3.53 -14.51 -10.04
C GLU A 109 2.52 -15.66 -9.93
N ARG A 110 1.42 -15.47 -9.18
CA ARG A 110 0.34 -16.46 -9.09
C ARG A 110 -0.35 -16.69 -10.43
N LYS A 111 -0.72 -15.62 -11.15
CA LYS A 111 -1.33 -15.72 -12.48
C LYS A 111 -0.43 -16.47 -13.46
N TYR A 112 0.87 -16.22 -13.41
CA TYR A 112 1.82 -16.92 -14.25
C TYR A 112 1.92 -18.41 -13.94
N GLN A 113 1.95 -18.79 -12.67
CA GLN A 113 1.95 -20.22 -12.28
C GLN A 113 0.66 -20.92 -12.72
N GLU A 114 -0.49 -20.26 -12.59
CA GLU A 114 -1.78 -20.78 -13.04
C GLU A 114 -1.83 -20.94 -14.58
N GLU A 115 -1.37 -19.93 -15.33
CA GLU A 115 -1.30 -19.99 -16.79
C GLU A 115 -0.34 -21.10 -17.25
N LYS A 116 0.82 -21.21 -16.61
CA LYS A 116 1.81 -22.25 -16.91
C LYS A 116 1.24 -23.65 -16.68
N ALA A 117 0.58 -23.88 -15.54
CA ALA A 117 -0.03 -25.17 -15.24
C ALA A 117 -1.14 -25.53 -16.25
N ALA A 118 -1.97 -24.56 -16.65
CA ALA A 118 -3.01 -24.77 -17.64
C ALA A 118 -2.43 -25.05 -19.05
N GLU A 119 -1.33 -24.39 -19.39
CA GLU A 119 -0.63 -24.59 -20.66
C GLU A 119 0.06 -25.97 -20.69
N GLU A 120 0.72 -26.40 -19.61
CA GLU A 120 1.30 -27.75 -19.48
C GLU A 120 0.24 -28.84 -19.59
N GLU A 121 -0.95 -28.66 -18.99
CA GLU A 121 -2.05 -29.63 -19.12
C GLU A 121 -2.56 -29.73 -20.56
N LYS A 122 -2.68 -28.59 -21.27
CA LYS A 122 -3.05 -28.59 -22.70
C LYS A 122 -1.99 -29.29 -23.55
N LYS A 123 -0.71 -28.98 -23.34
CA LYS A 123 0.41 -29.65 -24.03
C LYS A 123 0.35 -31.15 -23.82
N ARG A 124 0.10 -31.60 -22.58
CA ARG A 124 0.01 -33.04 -22.27
C ARG A 124 -1.13 -33.72 -23.04
N LYS A 125 -2.32 -33.11 -23.08
CA LYS A 125 -3.47 -33.63 -23.84
C LYS A 125 -3.19 -33.68 -25.34
N GLU A 126 -2.60 -32.64 -25.90
CA GLU A 126 -2.24 -32.61 -27.32
C GLU A 126 -1.22 -33.70 -27.66
N LEU A 127 -0.17 -33.87 -26.84
CA LEU A 127 0.82 -34.95 -26.98
C LEU A 127 0.16 -36.35 -26.94
N GLU A 128 -0.71 -36.60 -25.96
CA GLU A 128 -1.45 -37.87 -25.85
C GLU A 128 -2.32 -38.14 -27.11
N GLU A 129 -2.99 -37.11 -27.65
CA GLU A 129 -3.77 -37.25 -28.89
C GLU A 129 -2.90 -37.54 -30.12
N TYR A 130 -1.72 -36.93 -30.20
CA TYR A 130 -0.78 -37.18 -31.29
C TYR A 130 -0.15 -38.57 -31.20
N GLU A 131 0.25 -39.01 -30.02
CA GLU A 131 0.73 -40.37 -29.78
C GLU A 131 -0.32 -41.42 -30.16
N ALA A 132 -1.59 -41.18 -29.79
CA ALA A 132 -2.69 -42.07 -30.18
C ALA A 132 -2.90 -42.14 -31.70
N LYS A 133 -2.74 -41.01 -32.42
CA LYS A 133 -2.83 -40.97 -33.89
C LYS A 133 -1.67 -41.73 -34.55
N ILE A 134 -0.45 -41.56 -34.04
CA ILE A 134 0.73 -42.29 -34.53
C ILE A 134 0.56 -43.80 -34.29
N ALA A 135 0.15 -44.21 -33.09
CA ALA A 135 -0.10 -45.61 -32.77
C ALA A 135 -1.22 -46.22 -33.64
N ALA A 136 -2.27 -45.46 -33.96
CA ALA A 136 -3.32 -45.90 -34.87
C ALA A 136 -2.80 -46.11 -36.31
N LEU A 137 -1.93 -45.22 -36.80
CA LEU A 137 -1.27 -45.35 -38.10
C LEU A 137 -0.32 -46.56 -38.14
N GLU A 138 0.46 -46.79 -37.08
CA GLU A 138 1.32 -47.97 -36.95
C GLU A 138 0.53 -49.28 -36.92
N ALA A 139 -0.61 -49.30 -36.21
CA ALA A 139 -1.50 -50.45 -36.18
C ALA A 139 -2.14 -50.73 -37.56
N MET A 140 -2.37 -49.69 -38.37
CA MET A 140 -2.78 -49.87 -39.77
C MET A 140 -1.65 -50.49 -40.59
N LEU A 141 -0.43 -49.95 -40.50
CA LEU A 141 0.74 -50.44 -41.24
C LEU A 141 1.02 -51.94 -40.98
N ASN A 142 0.84 -52.38 -39.72
CA ASN A 142 1.00 -53.78 -39.32
C ASN A 142 -0.09 -54.74 -39.84
N LYS A 143 -1.25 -54.23 -40.30
CA LYS A 143 -2.32 -55.04 -40.90
C LYS A 143 -2.12 -55.16 -42.42
N ASN A 144 -1.17 -55.98 -42.88
CA ASN A 144 -1.01 -56.46 -44.27
C ASN A 144 -1.70 -55.61 -45.37
N ILE A 145 -1.39 -54.31 -45.43
CA ILE A 145 -1.90 -53.43 -46.48
C ILE A 145 -1.03 -53.63 -47.74
N GLU A 146 -1.60 -53.41 -48.92
CA GLU A 146 -0.87 -53.42 -50.20
C GLU A 146 0.34 -52.46 -50.14
N ASP A 147 1.42 -52.77 -50.85
CA ASP A 147 2.69 -52.02 -50.75
C ASP A 147 2.53 -50.53 -51.13
N ASP A 148 1.63 -50.20 -52.07
CA ASP A 148 1.26 -48.82 -52.44
C ASP A 148 0.55 -48.04 -51.32
N ASP A 149 -0.09 -48.73 -50.38
CA ASP A 149 -0.75 -48.11 -49.23
C ASP A 149 0.18 -48.03 -48.01
N LYS A 150 1.21 -48.88 -47.91
CA LYS A 150 2.26 -48.75 -46.90
C LYS A 150 3.06 -47.47 -47.09
N GLU A 151 3.48 -47.16 -48.32
CA GLU A 151 4.24 -45.95 -48.63
C GLU A 151 3.46 -44.68 -48.23
N LYS A 152 2.15 -44.63 -48.56
CA LYS A 152 1.27 -43.51 -48.16
C LYS A 152 1.07 -43.38 -46.65
N VAL A 153 1.11 -44.49 -45.92
CA VAL A 153 0.96 -44.47 -44.45
C VAL A 153 2.27 -44.07 -43.78
N GLU A 154 3.43 -44.50 -44.31
CA GLU A 154 4.75 -44.07 -43.85
C GLU A 154 5.01 -42.59 -44.09
N ASP A 155 4.69 -42.06 -45.28
CA ASP A 155 4.80 -40.62 -45.56
C ASP A 155 3.90 -39.80 -44.64
N LYS A 156 2.64 -40.22 -44.41
CA LYS A 156 1.74 -39.56 -43.46
C LYS A 156 2.27 -39.58 -42.02
N LYS A 157 2.95 -40.67 -41.62
CA LYS A 157 3.58 -40.77 -40.29
C LYS A 157 4.75 -39.78 -40.18
N ARG A 158 5.61 -39.69 -41.20
CA ARG A 158 6.73 -38.74 -41.22
C ARG A 158 6.23 -37.29 -41.17
N ASP A 159 5.20 -36.97 -41.94
CA ASP A 159 4.59 -35.62 -41.94
C ASP A 159 4.02 -35.27 -40.56
N LEU A 160 3.34 -36.22 -39.90
CA LEU A 160 2.81 -36.03 -38.54
C LEU A 160 3.91 -35.86 -37.48
N GLU A 161 5.00 -36.63 -37.58
CA GLU A 161 6.15 -36.50 -36.68
C GLU A 161 6.90 -35.18 -36.88
N GLU A 162 7.00 -34.69 -38.12
CA GLU A 162 7.59 -33.39 -38.42
C GLU A 162 6.70 -32.23 -37.93
N GLU A 163 5.38 -32.32 -38.12
CA GLU A 163 4.43 -31.33 -37.59
C GLU A 163 4.49 -31.26 -36.05
N MET A 164 4.60 -32.41 -35.39
CA MET A 164 4.80 -32.52 -33.93
C MET A 164 6.08 -31.82 -33.47
N LYS A 165 7.21 -32.09 -34.13
CA LYS A 165 8.50 -31.45 -33.80
C LYS A 165 8.46 -29.94 -34.05
N GLN A 166 7.82 -29.49 -35.11
CA GLN A 166 7.67 -28.06 -35.41
C GLN A 166 6.82 -27.36 -34.35
N LYS A 167 5.67 -27.94 -33.97
CA LYS A 167 4.83 -27.41 -32.90
C LYS A 167 5.57 -27.38 -31.57
N GLU A 168 6.28 -28.44 -31.19
CA GLU A 168 7.05 -28.47 -29.95
C GLU A 168 8.14 -27.39 -29.91
N LEU A 169 8.83 -27.15 -31.04
CA LEU A 169 9.84 -26.10 -31.18
C LEU A 169 9.23 -24.70 -31.05
N GLU A 170 8.11 -24.45 -31.74
CA GLU A 170 7.40 -23.17 -31.70
C GLU A 170 6.93 -22.85 -30.27
N LEU A 171 6.43 -23.87 -29.57
CA LEU A 171 5.95 -23.75 -28.20
C LEU A 171 7.08 -23.52 -27.19
N LYS A 172 8.24 -24.19 -27.37
CA LYS A 172 9.45 -23.91 -26.58
C LYS A 172 9.95 -22.48 -26.81
N LEU A 173 9.94 -22.00 -28.05
CA LEU A 173 10.34 -20.63 -28.37
C LEU A 173 9.39 -19.58 -27.77
N ALA A 174 8.08 -19.86 -27.78
CA ALA A 174 7.07 -19.01 -27.16
C ALA A 174 7.22 -18.96 -25.64
N GLU A 175 7.51 -20.09 -24.99
CA GLU A 175 7.75 -20.17 -23.55
C GLU A 175 9.03 -19.42 -23.14
N GLU A 176 10.10 -19.53 -23.93
CA GLU A 176 11.35 -18.80 -23.71
C GLU A 176 11.15 -17.28 -23.86
N LYS A 177 10.39 -16.82 -24.87
CA LYS A 177 10.03 -15.41 -25.02
C LYS A 177 9.20 -14.89 -23.85
N ARG A 178 8.16 -15.62 -23.45
CA ARG A 178 7.31 -15.26 -22.29
C ARG A 178 8.13 -15.18 -21.00
N ARG A 179 9.08 -16.09 -20.81
CA ARG A 179 9.99 -16.08 -19.65
C ARG A 179 10.92 -14.87 -19.69
N ALA A 180 11.51 -14.55 -20.85
CA ALA A 180 12.37 -13.38 -21.01
C ALA A 180 11.61 -12.07 -20.73
N ASP A 181 10.40 -11.93 -21.26
CA ASP A 181 9.54 -10.76 -21.03
C ASP A 181 9.18 -10.60 -19.55
N MET A 182 8.93 -11.71 -18.85
CA MET A 182 8.67 -11.71 -17.41
C MET A 182 9.92 -11.30 -16.61
N GLU A 183 11.08 -11.89 -16.90
CA GLU A 183 12.34 -11.52 -16.23
C GLU A 183 12.69 -10.04 -16.45
N GLU A 184 12.37 -9.48 -17.62
CA GLU A 184 12.53 -8.06 -17.91
C GLU A 184 11.56 -7.18 -17.10
N GLN A 185 10.28 -7.56 -16.99
CA GLN A 185 9.32 -6.85 -16.15
C GLN A 185 9.74 -6.84 -14.67
N VAL A 186 10.24 -7.96 -14.15
CA VAL A 186 10.75 -8.04 -12.78
C VAL A 186 11.96 -7.13 -12.58
N LYS A 187 12.91 -7.12 -13.53
CA LYS A 187 14.08 -6.20 -13.48
C LYS A 187 13.68 -4.73 -13.51
N ILE A 188 12.66 -4.38 -14.30
CA ILE A 188 12.13 -3.00 -14.35
C ILE A 188 11.52 -2.60 -12.99
N LEU A 189 10.76 -3.48 -12.36
CA LEU A 189 10.20 -3.25 -11.02
C LEU A 189 11.30 -3.09 -9.97
N GLU A 190 12.30 -3.98 -9.96
CA GLU A 190 13.44 -3.86 -9.04
C GLU A 190 14.24 -2.57 -9.23
N LYS A 191 14.41 -2.12 -10.48
CA LYS A 191 15.08 -0.86 -10.77
C LYS A 191 14.28 0.34 -10.28
N LYS A 192 12.96 0.35 -10.49
CA LYS A 192 12.07 1.40 -9.95
C LYS A 192 12.13 1.46 -8.42
N LYS A 193 12.14 0.29 -7.76
CA LYS A 193 12.31 0.20 -6.30
C LYS A 193 13.63 0.82 -5.82
N LYS A 194 14.74 0.53 -6.51
CA LYS A 194 16.07 1.10 -6.18
C LYS A 194 16.19 2.60 -6.48
N GLU A 195 15.55 3.09 -7.55
CA GLU A 195 15.51 4.52 -7.85
C GLU A 195 14.70 5.28 -6.82
N HIS A 196 13.58 4.72 -6.35
CA HIS A 196 12.80 5.30 -5.27
C HIS A 196 13.61 5.38 -3.97
N GLN A 197 14.34 4.31 -3.61
CA GLN A 197 15.21 4.30 -2.42
C GLN A 197 16.39 5.28 -2.48
N ARG A 198 16.85 5.67 -3.68
CA ARG A 198 17.97 6.61 -3.87
C ARG A 198 17.57 8.07 -3.91
N LEU A 199 16.30 8.38 -4.17
CA LEU A 199 15.79 9.75 -4.12
C LEU A 199 15.57 10.22 -2.67
N ASP A 200 15.66 9.29 -1.71
CA ASP A 200 15.41 9.50 -0.29
C ASP A 200 16.71 9.54 0.57
N GLU A 201 17.90 9.38 -0.04
CA GLU A 201 19.25 9.59 0.58
C GLU A 201 19.85 10.95 0.20
#